data_AF-A0A8J6VTC6-F1
#
_entry.id   AF-A0A8J6VTC6-F1
#
_cell.length_a   1.000
_cell.length_b   1.000
_cell.length_c   1.000
_cell.angle_alpha   90.00
_cell.angle_beta   90.00
_cell.angle_gamma   90.00
#
_symmetry.space_group_name_H-M   'P 1'
#
loop_
_entity.id
_entity.type
_entity.pdbx_description
1 polymer ?
#
loop_
_entity_poly.entity_id
_entity_poly.type
_entity_poly.pdbx_seq_one_letter_code
_entity_poly.pdbx_strand_id
1 'polypeptide(L)'
;LIAESLGGNDHWYDRSLARIGGLIYYWVIVLVYILNPRAAYHFMQQVEEHAYHTYDLFLQEHGEALKQMPAPEVAINYYRDGDLYMFDEFQTTHPEAFRRPQIENLYDVFVAVREDELEHVKTMIACQQPNAQDTFQSPHTENRPALPELVRAAIAAKTVQIVQAAEKEPA
;
A
#
# COMPACT_ATOMS: atom_id res chain seq x y z
N LEU A 1 -4.25 3.88 11.89
CA LEU A 1 -5.36 3.54 12.81
C LEU A 1 -5.34 2.08 13.23
N ILE A 2 -5.21 1.12 12.31
CA ILE A 2 -5.10 -0.32 12.66
C ILE A 2 -3.94 -0.56 13.64
N ALA A 3 -2.72 -0.14 13.30
CA ALA A 3 -1.56 -0.28 14.20
C ALA A 3 -1.75 0.41 15.56
N GLU A 4 -2.43 1.56 15.60
CA GLU A 4 -2.77 2.26 16.84
C GLU A 4 -3.77 1.47 17.69
N SER A 5 -4.81 0.88 17.09
CA SER A 5 -5.77 0.02 17.80
C SER A 5 -5.13 -1.25 18.38
N LEU A 6 -3.95 -1.62 17.87
CA LEU A 6 -3.14 -2.74 18.33
C LEU A 6 -2.04 -2.31 19.32
N GLY A 7 -2.04 -1.04 19.77
CA GLY A 7 -1.10 -0.52 20.77
C GLY A 7 0.18 0.10 20.20
N GLY A 8 0.28 0.29 18.88
CA GLY A 8 1.45 0.85 18.19
C GLY A 8 1.76 2.32 18.54
N ASN A 9 0.97 2.96 19.39
CA ASN A 9 1.23 4.30 19.90
C ASN A 9 1.05 4.43 21.43
N ASP A 10 1.11 3.31 22.17
CA ASP A 10 0.89 3.30 23.62
C ASP A 10 1.95 4.11 24.36
N HIS A 11 3.17 4.17 23.84
CA HIS A 11 4.24 4.94 24.46
C HIS A 11 4.34 6.35 23.90
N TRP A 12 4.65 7.31 24.78
CA TRP A 12 4.79 8.71 24.41
C TRP A 12 5.93 8.94 23.39
N TYR A 13 6.96 8.09 23.41
CA TYR A 13 8.11 8.20 22.50
C TYR A 13 7.74 7.75 21.08
N ASP A 14 6.86 6.75 20.91
CA ASP A 14 6.36 6.34 19.58
C ASP A 14 5.74 7.53 18.85
N ARG A 15 4.91 8.29 19.58
CA ARG A 15 4.25 9.50 19.06
C ARG A 15 5.24 10.61 18.73
N SER A 16 6.26 10.78 19.56
CA SER A 16 7.25 11.86 19.40
C SER A 16 8.17 11.58 18.21
N LEU A 17 8.65 10.34 18.09
CA LEU A 17 9.45 9.87 16.97
C LEU A 17 8.67 9.92 15.66
N ALA A 18 7.42 9.44 15.65
CA ALA A 18 6.58 9.48 14.45
C ALA A 18 6.34 10.90 13.94
N ARG A 19 6.12 11.88 14.83
CA ARG A 19 5.92 13.29 14.45
C ARG A 19 7.18 13.92 13.85
N ILE A 20 8.32 13.74 14.51
CA ILE A 20 9.59 14.31 14.04
C ILE A 20 10.02 13.62 12.74
N GLY A 21 9.94 12.29 12.70
CA GLY A 21 10.24 11.49 11.52
C GLY A 21 9.34 11.88 10.33
N GLY A 22 8.03 12.00 10.56
CA GLY A 22 7.08 12.42 9.53
C GLY A 22 7.36 13.83 8.98
N LEU A 23 7.74 14.78 9.83
CA LEU A 23 8.10 16.13 9.40
C LEU A 23 9.39 16.14 8.55
N ILE A 24 10.41 15.40 8.97
CA ILE A 24 11.66 15.28 8.21
C ILE A 24 11.37 14.61 6.86
N TYR A 25 10.64 13.50 6.88
CA TYR A 25 10.26 12.75 5.69
C TYR A 25 9.49 13.61 4.69
N TYR A 26 8.49 14.37 5.17
CA TYR A 26 7.73 15.30 4.35
C TYR A 26 8.64 16.27 3.57
N TRP A 27 9.58 16.93 4.25
CA TRP A 27 10.47 17.89 3.60
C TRP A 27 11.45 17.22 2.63
N VAL A 28 11.93 16.02 2.94
CA VAL A 28 12.77 15.24 2.01
C VAL A 28 11.99 14.97 0.72
N ILE A 29 10.76 14.45 0.81
CA ILE A 29 9.93 14.15 -0.36
C ILE A 29 9.62 15.41 -1.15
N VAL A 30 9.24 16.51 -0.50
CA VAL A 30 8.97 17.80 -1.17
C VAL A 30 10.18 18.28 -1.98
N LEU A 31 11.38 18.24 -1.39
CA LEU A 31 12.60 18.68 -2.07
C LEU A 31 12.95 17.76 -3.25
N VAL A 32 12.86 16.43 -3.08
CA VAL A 32 13.09 15.47 -4.17
C VAL A 32 12.07 15.68 -5.28
N TYR A 33 10.80 15.91 -4.94
CA TYR A 33 9.73 16.12 -5.92
C TYR A 33 9.94 17.39 -6.74
N ILE A 34 10.32 18.51 -6.11
CA ILE A 34 10.61 19.77 -6.81
C ILE A 34 11.76 19.60 -7.82
N LEU A 35 12.78 18.83 -7.46
CA LEU A 35 13.96 18.61 -8.32
C LEU A 35 13.70 17.56 -9.41
N ASN A 36 13.03 16.47 -9.08
CA ASN A 36 12.74 15.36 -9.97
C ASN A 36 11.50 14.58 -9.47
N PRO A 37 10.29 14.90 -9.97
CA PRO A 37 9.05 14.22 -9.57
C PRO A 37 9.10 12.70 -9.80
N ARG A 38 9.72 12.26 -10.89
CA ARG A 38 9.85 10.83 -11.20
C ARG A 38 10.73 10.12 -10.16
N ALA A 39 11.80 10.76 -9.70
CA ALA A 39 12.64 10.20 -8.65
C ALA A 39 11.91 10.14 -7.30
N ALA A 40 11.04 11.10 -6.99
CA ALA A 40 10.22 11.06 -5.79
C ALA A 40 9.25 9.86 -5.81
N TYR A 41 8.54 9.64 -6.91
CA TYR A 41 7.67 8.46 -7.04
C TYR A 41 8.45 7.14 -7.05
N HIS A 42 9.63 7.09 -7.67
CA HIS A 42 10.48 5.90 -7.61
C HIS A 42 10.97 5.63 -6.18
N PHE A 43 11.33 6.66 -5.43
CA PHE A 43 11.72 6.53 -4.03
C PHE A 43 10.56 5.96 -3.19
N MET A 44 9.35 6.50 -3.35
CA MET A 44 8.15 5.95 -2.70
C MET A 44 7.91 4.49 -3.10
N GLN A 45 8.03 4.16 -4.39
CA GLN A 45 7.91 2.78 -4.88
C GLN A 45 8.82 1.82 -4.11
N GLN A 46 10.08 2.21 -3.85
CA GLN A 46 11.03 1.38 -3.10
C GLN A 46 10.64 1.23 -1.63
N VAL A 47 10.04 2.25 -1.02
CA VAL A 47 9.52 2.18 0.35
C VAL A 47 8.38 1.17 0.42
N GLU A 48 7.41 1.24 -0.51
CA GLU A 48 6.27 0.32 -0.53
C GLU A 48 6.70 -1.11 -0.87
N GLU A 49 7.69 -1.30 -1.75
CA GLU A 49 8.29 -2.61 -2.01
C GLU A 49 8.90 -3.24 -0.74
N HIS A 50 9.60 -2.43 0.05
CA HIS A 50 10.17 -2.88 1.30
C HIS A 50 9.10 -3.15 2.38
N ALA A 51 8.04 -2.34 2.41
CA ALA A 51 6.90 -2.55 3.29
C ALA A 51 6.17 -3.87 2.96
N TYR A 52 5.90 -4.14 1.68
CA TYR A 52 5.34 -5.41 1.22
C TYR A 52 6.17 -6.58 1.74
N HIS A 53 7.49 -6.53 1.54
CA HIS A 53 8.39 -7.61 1.98
C HIS A 53 8.34 -7.81 3.50
N THR A 54 8.34 -6.71 4.26
CA THR A 54 8.28 -6.76 5.72
C THR A 54 6.99 -7.41 6.22
N TYR A 55 5.85 -7.06 5.61
CA TYR A 55 4.57 -7.69 5.96
C TYR A 55 4.50 -9.15 5.53
N ASP A 56 5.11 -9.50 4.39
CA ASP A 56 5.20 -10.89 3.94
C ASP A 56 5.97 -11.76 4.94
N LEU A 57 7.17 -11.32 5.35
CA LEU A 57 7.96 -12.00 6.38
C LEU A 57 7.18 -12.11 7.70
N PHE A 58 6.55 -11.02 8.15
CA PHE A 58 5.74 -11.02 9.37
C PHE A 58 4.59 -12.05 9.32
N LEU A 59 3.93 -12.17 8.17
CA LEU A 59 2.87 -13.17 7.96
C LEU A 59 3.42 -14.61 7.94
N GLN A 60 4.63 -14.82 7.40
CA GLN A 60 5.29 -16.13 7.40
C GLN A 60 5.70 -16.53 8.83
N GLU A 61 6.27 -15.62 9.61
CA GLU A 61 6.76 -15.87 10.98
C GLU A 61 5.63 -16.02 12.00
N HIS A 62 4.57 -15.23 11.89
CA HIS A 62 3.54 -15.11 12.92
C HIS A 62 2.14 -15.55 12.47
N GLY A 63 2.00 -16.08 11.25
CA GLY A 63 0.70 -16.32 10.64
C GLY A 63 -0.26 -17.19 11.46
N GLU A 64 0.23 -18.27 12.06
CA GLU A 64 -0.59 -19.16 12.89
C GLU A 64 -1.11 -18.49 14.17
N ALA A 65 -0.31 -17.61 14.79
CA ALA A 65 -0.75 -16.84 15.95
C ALA A 65 -1.79 -15.78 15.56
N LEU A 66 -1.56 -15.10 14.43
CA LEU A 66 -2.46 -14.06 13.93
C LEU A 66 -3.85 -14.61 13.57
N LYS A 67 -3.94 -15.83 13.03
CA LYS A 67 -5.23 -16.50 12.73
C LYS A 67 -6.09 -16.74 13.98
N GLN A 68 -5.47 -16.82 15.16
CA GLN A 68 -6.18 -17.02 16.43
C GLN A 68 -6.65 -15.70 17.07
N MET A 69 -6.21 -14.55 16.54
CA MET A 69 -6.57 -13.24 17.07
C MET A 69 -7.72 -12.64 16.27
N PRO A 70 -8.67 -11.96 16.93
CA PRO A 70 -9.78 -11.31 16.24
C PRO A 70 -9.27 -10.13 15.40
N ALA A 71 -9.90 -9.89 14.25
CA ALA A 71 -9.67 -8.67 13.49
C ALA A 71 -10.14 -7.43 14.28
N PRO A 72 -9.32 -6.36 14.39
CA PRO A 72 -9.75 -5.14 15.05
C PRO A 72 -10.90 -4.47 14.28
N GLU A 73 -11.86 -3.91 15.03
CA GLU A 73 -13.07 -3.28 14.48
C GLU A 73 -12.77 -2.21 13.43
N VAL A 74 -11.70 -1.43 13.64
CA VAL A 74 -11.28 -0.41 12.67
C VAL A 74 -10.85 -0.99 11.32
N ALA A 75 -10.24 -2.19 11.30
CA ALA A 75 -9.86 -2.86 10.05
C ALA A 75 -11.10 -3.41 9.34
N ILE A 76 -12.03 -4.02 10.09
CA ILE A 76 -13.30 -4.51 9.57
C ILE A 76 -14.08 -3.36 8.91
N ASN A 77 -14.19 -2.22 9.58
CA ASN A 77 -14.87 -1.05 9.05
C ASN A 77 -14.17 -0.49 7.81
N TYR A 78 -12.84 -0.44 7.79
CA TYR A 78 -12.09 0.09 6.65
C TYR A 78 -12.18 -0.80 5.41
N TYR A 79 -12.11 -2.12 5.57
CA TYR A 79 -12.01 -3.06 4.45
C TYR A 79 -13.35 -3.67 4.01
N ARG A 80 -14.37 -3.70 4.87
CA ARG A 80 -15.62 -4.45 4.63
C ARG A 80 -16.90 -3.64 4.84
N ASP A 81 -17.05 -3.03 6.02
CA ASP A 81 -18.37 -2.59 6.51
C ASP A 81 -18.62 -1.08 6.43
N GLY A 82 -17.57 -0.27 6.32
CA GLY A 82 -17.65 1.19 6.33
C GLY A 82 -17.81 1.82 4.95
N ASP A 83 -17.50 3.10 4.86
CA ASP A 83 -17.39 3.81 3.59
C ASP A 83 -16.09 3.39 2.88
N LEU A 84 -16.24 2.60 1.82
CA LEU A 84 -15.12 2.03 1.06
C LEU A 84 -14.53 3.02 0.05
N TYR A 85 -15.02 4.26 -0.03
CA TYR A 85 -14.53 5.26 -0.98
C TYR A 85 -13.00 5.41 -0.93
N MET A 86 -12.43 5.58 0.27
CA MET A 86 -10.99 5.75 0.41
C MET A 86 -10.21 4.48 0.06
N PHE A 87 -10.75 3.31 0.40
CA PHE A 87 -10.13 2.03 0.06
C PHE A 87 -10.10 1.80 -1.46
N ASP A 88 -11.18 2.19 -2.15
CA ASP A 88 -11.32 2.09 -3.59
C ASP A 88 -10.37 3.06 -4.31
N GLU A 89 -10.15 4.25 -3.76
CA GLU A 89 -9.30 5.28 -4.35
C GLU A 89 -7.84 4.82 -4.52
N PHE A 90 -7.35 3.96 -3.63
CA PHE A 90 -5.97 3.44 -3.67
C PHE A 90 -5.80 2.20 -4.57
N GLN A 91 -6.83 1.78 -5.31
CA GLN A 91 -6.75 0.63 -6.21
C GLN A 91 -6.49 1.05 -7.65
N THR A 92 -5.24 0.91 -8.10
CA THR A 92 -4.79 1.51 -9.36
C THR A 92 -5.14 0.67 -10.59
N THR A 93 -5.04 -0.65 -10.50
CA THR A 93 -5.12 -1.53 -11.69
C THR A 93 -6.47 -2.18 -11.96
N HIS A 94 -7.49 -1.88 -11.17
CA HIS A 94 -8.78 -2.59 -11.20
C HIS A 94 -9.91 -1.73 -11.78
N PRO A 95 -10.00 -1.55 -13.12
CA PRO A 95 -11.03 -0.71 -13.72
C PRO A 95 -12.42 -1.37 -13.75
N GLU A 96 -12.51 -2.69 -13.62
CA GLU A 96 -13.78 -3.43 -13.76
C GLU A 96 -14.49 -3.67 -12.43
N ALA A 97 -13.71 -4.01 -11.39
CA ALA A 97 -14.25 -4.27 -10.06
C ALA A 97 -13.15 -4.07 -9.02
N PHE A 98 -13.47 -3.38 -7.93
CA PHE A 98 -12.56 -3.22 -6.82
C PHE A 98 -12.33 -4.53 -6.06
N ARG A 99 -11.11 -4.72 -5.57
CA ARG A 99 -10.73 -5.73 -4.58
C ARG A 99 -11.59 -5.56 -3.33
N ARG A 100 -12.05 -6.69 -2.77
CA ARG A 100 -12.82 -6.74 -1.52
C ARG A 100 -12.25 -7.87 -0.66
N PRO A 101 -11.29 -7.58 0.24
CA PRO A 101 -10.72 -8.61 1.11
C PRO A 101 -11.77 -9.11 2.11
N GLN A 102 -11.73 -10.41 2.40
CA GLN A 102 -12.50 -10.99 3.50
C GLN A 102 -11.69 -10.82 4.79
N ILE A 103 -12.28 -10.22 5.81
CA ILE A 103 -11.62 -9.97 7.10
C ILE A 103 -12.34 -10.78 8.17
N GLU A 104 -11.77 -11.92 8.55
CA GLU A 104 -12.30 -12.80 9.60
C GLU A 104 -11.43 -12.77 10.87
N ASN A 105 -10.11 -12.66 10.70
CA ASN A 105 -9.13 -12.65 11.78
C ASN A 105 -8.01 -11.64 11.52
N LEU A 106 -7.08 -11.50 12.47
CA LEU A 106 -5.98 -10.53 12.36
C LEU A 106 -4.99 -10.88 11.23
N TYR A 107 -4.85 -12.16 10.89
CA TYR A 107 -4.02 -12.58 9.75
C TYR A 107 -4.56 -11.99 8.45
N ASP A 108 -5.87 -12.06 8.22
CA ASP A 108 -6.50 -11.50 7.02
C ASP A 108 -6.30 -9.98 6.91
N VAL A 109 -6.26 -9.28 8.05
CA VAL A 109 -5.96 -7.85 8.09
C VAL A 109 -4.54 -7.58 7.60
N PHE A 110 -3.54 -8.32 8.10
CA PHE A 110 -2.15 -8.13 7.66
C PHE A 110 -1.94 -8.56 6.20
N VAL A 111 -2.66 -9.57 5.71
CA VAL A 111 -2.70 -9.89 4.28
C VAL A 111 -3.28 -8.71 3.50
N ALA A 112 -4.40 -8.12 3.94
CA ALA A 112 -5.00 -6.98 3.26
C ALA A 112 -4.08 -5.75 3.23
N VAL A 113 -3.33 -5.50 4.32
CA VAL A 113 -2.31 -4.45 4.41
C VAL A 113 -1.16 -4.72 3.45
N ARG A 114 -0.60 -5.95 3.42
CA ARG A 114 0.44 -6.32 2.47
C ARG A 114 0.01 -6.08 1.02
N GLU A 115 -1.23 -6.46 0.67
CA GLU A 115 -1.78 -6.23 -0.66
C GLU A 115 -2.03 -4.74 -0.96
N ASP A 116 -2.33 -3.92 0.04
CA ASP A 116 -2.40 -2.46 -0.14
C ASP A 116 -1.04 -1.88 -0.52
N GLU A 117 0.05 -2.30 0.12
CA GLU A 117 1.40 -1.85 -0.25
C GLU A 117 1.73 -2.24 -1.70
N LEU A 118 1.24 -3.39 -2.16
CA LEU A 118 1.37 -3.76 -3.55
C LEU A 118 0.58 -2.82 -4.48
N GLU A 119 -0.67 -2.46 -4.15
CA GLU A 119 -1.43 -1.44 -4.91
C GLU A 119 -0.73 -0.06 -4.89
N HIS A 120 -0.08 0.31 -3.79
CA HIS A 120 0.73 1.54 -3.72
C HIS A 120 1.91 1.48 -4.69
N VAL A 121 2.62 0.35 -4.80
CA VAL A 121 3.66 0.15 -5.81
C VAL A 121 3.11 0.38 -7.23
N LYS A 122 1.93 -0.18 -7.55
CA LYS A 122 1.30 -0.01 -8.87
C LYS A 122 1.00 1.47 -9.15
N THR A 123 0.49 2.16 -8.14
CA THR A 123 0.22 3.60 -8.15
C THR A 123 1.51 4.38 -8.45
N MET A 124 2.61 4.08 -7.75
CA MET A 124 3.89 4.77 -7.94
C MET A 124 4.47 4.55 -9.33
N ILE A 125 4.31 3.36 -9.92
CA ILE A 125 4.73 3.07 -11.31
C ILE A 125 3.91 3.89 -12.32
N ALA A 126 2.60 4.02 -12.08
CA ALA A 126 1.72 4.83 -12.92
C ALA A 126 2.07 6.33 -12.82
N CYS A 127 2.39 6.83 -11.63
CA CYS A 127 2.77 8.21 -11.40
C CYS A 127 4.15 8.60 -11.98
N GLN A 128 5.04 7.63 -12.23
CA GLN A 128 6.34 7.87 -12.88
C GLN A 128 6.25 8.14 -14.38
N GLN A 129 5.07 7.94 -14.99
CA GLN A 129 4.90 8.16 -16.43
C GLN A 129 4.96 9.67 -16.76
N PRO A 130 5.59 10.08 -17.86
CA PRO A 130 5.67 11.49 -18.23
C PRO A 130 4.31 12.19 -18.37
N ASN A 131 3.29 11.44 -18.76
CA ASN A 131 1.90 11.88 -18.92
C ASN A 131 0.98 11.38 -17.79
N ALA A 132 1.54 11.10 -16.61
CA ALA A 132 0.76 10.64 -15.46
C ALA A 132 -0.38 11.61 -15.09
N GLN A 133 -0.19 12.92 -15.23
CA GLN A 133 -1.23 13.90 -14.91
C GLN A 133 -2.49 13.77 -15.78
N ASP A 134 -2.35 13.27 -17.00
CA ASP A 134 -3.49 13.06 -17.92
C ASP A 134 -4.07 11.65 -17.79
N THR A 135 -3.19 10.67 -17.54
CA THR A 135 -3.52 9.24 -17.59
C THR A 135 -3.91 8.65 -16.24
N PHE A 136 -3.42 9.22 -15.14
CA PHE A 136 -3.73 8.78 -13.79
C PHE A 136 -4.93 9.56 -13.26
N GLN A 137 -6.05 8.88 -13.12
CA GLN A 137 -7.31 9.45 -12.67
C GLN A 137 -7.86 8.61 -11.52
N SER A 138 -8.65 9.25 -10.66
CA SER A 138 -9.39 8.59 -9.59
C SER A 138 -10.17 7.38 -10.15
N PRO A 139 -10.18 6.24 -9.45
CA PRO A 139 -11.02 5.11 -9.80
C PRO A 139 -12.53 5.42 -9.83
N HIS A 140 -12.96 6.49 -9.16
CA HIS A 140 -14.34 6.95 -9.15
C HIS A 140 -14.69 7.90 -10.32
N THR A 141 -13.72 8.26 -11.17
CA THR A 141 -13.97 9.10 -12.34
C THR A 141 -14.88 8.37 -13.34
N GLU A 142 -15.99 9.02 -13.71
CA GLU A 142 -16.90 8.49 -14.73
C GLU A 142 -16.17 8.25 -16.07
N ASN A 143 -16.39 7.08 -16.67
CA ASN A 143 -15.77 6.67 -17.93
C ASN A 143 -14.22 6.71 -17.91
N ARG A 144 -13.61 6.44 -16.75
CA ARG A 144 -12.16 6.36 -16.59
C ARG A 144 -11.54 5.45 -17.66
N PRO A 145 -10.59 5.94 -18.48
CA PRO A 145 -9.86 5.08 -19.40
C PRO A 145 -8.94 4.15 -18.62
N ALA A 146 -8.76 2.93 -19.10
CA ALA A 146 -7.75 2.05 -18.56
C ALA A 146 -6.35 2.68 -18.74
N LEU A 147 -5.44 2.38 -17.80
CA LEU A 147 -4.04 2.78 -17.94
C LEU A 147 -3.46 2.27 -19.27
N PRO A 148 -2.52 3.03 -19.90
CA PRO A 148 -1.88 2.60 -21.13
C PRO A 148 -1.28 1.20 -21.01
N GLU A 149 -1.33 0.42 -22.09
CA GLU A 149 -0.92 -0.99 -22.07
C GLU A 149 0.52 -1.18 -21.58
N LEU A 150 1.45 -0.33 -22.02
CA LEU A 150 2.84 -0.35 -21.58
C LEU A 150 2.99 -0.17 -20.05
N VAL A 151 2.15 0.66 -19.46
CA VAL A 151 2.15 0.92 -18.01
C VAL A 151 1.61 -0.29 -17.27
N ARG A 152 0.50 -0.86 -17.75
CA ARG A 152 -0.06 -2.10 -17.18
C ARG A 152 0.92 -3.26 -17.26
N ALA A 153 1.64 -3.39 -18.38
CA ALA A 153 2.67 -4.41 -18.55
C ALA A 153 3.86 -4.20 -17.60
N ALA A 154 4.32 -2.96 -17.42
CA ALA A 154 5.37 -2.62 -16.45
C ALA A 154 4.94 -2.93 -15.01
N ILE A 155 3.70 -2.57 -14.64
CA ILE A 155 3.11 -2.89 -13.34
C ILE A 155 3.06 -4.41 -13.13
N ALA A 156 2.55 -5.16 -14.11
CA ALA A 156 2.45 -6.61 -14.00
C ALA A 156 3.83 -7.27 -13.85
N ALA A 157 4.80 -6.88 -14.67
CA ALA A 157 6.16 -7.41 -14.59
C ALA A 157 6.81 -7.13 -13.23
N LYS A 158 6.67 -5.90 -12.71
CA LYS A 158 7.25 -5.51 -11.44
C LYS A 158 6.55 -6.19 -10.25
N THR A 159 5.23 -6.32 -10.30
CA THR A 159 4.44 -7.05 -9.30
C THR A 159 4.91 -8.51 -9.19
N VAL A 160 5.06 -9.20 -10.32
CA VAL A 160 5.57 -10.58 -10.35
C VAL A 160 6.97 -10.68 -9.74
N GLN A 161 7.86 -9.72 -10.06
CA GLN A 161 9.22 -9.72 -9.50
C GLN A 161 9.22 -9.56 -7.97
N ILE A 162 8.39 -8.67 -7.42
CA ILE A 162 8.30 -8.42 -5.97
C ILE A 162 7.82 -9.68 -5.25
N VAL A 163 6.72 -10.28 -5.72
CA VAL A 163 6.15 -11.50 -5.13
C VAL A 163 7.18 -12.64 -5.17
N GLN A 164 7.82 -12.87 -6.32
CA GLN A 164 8.84 -13.91 -6.47
C GLN A 164 10.10 -13.66 -5.63
N ALA A 165 10.43 -12.39 -5.32
CA ALA A 165 11.54 -12.06 -4.44
C ALA A 165 11.19 -12.41 -2.99
N ALA A 166 9.99 -12.03 -2.53
CA ALA A 166 9.51 -12.35 -1.19
C ALA A 166 9.43 -13.87 -0.93
N GLU A 167 8.99 -14.66 -1.92
CA GLU A 167 8.95 -16.13 -1.79
C GLU A 167 10.32 -16.81 -1.65
N LYS A 168 11.41 -16.15 -2.07
CA LYS A 168 12.77 -16.72 -2.06
C LYS A 168 13.55 -16.38 -0.80
N GLU A 169 13.10 -15.40 -0.04
CA GLU A 169 13.77 -14.96 1.17
C GLU A 169 13.29 -15.84 2.34
N PRO A 170 14.18 -16.59 3.01
CA PRO A 170 13.77 -17.44 4.12
C PRO A 170 13.36 -16.57 5.32
N ALA A 171 12.26 -16.98 5.99
CA ALA A 171 11.90 -16.51 7.33
C ALA A 171 12.97 -16.89 8.37
#